data_AF-A0A955JG57-F1
#
_entry.id   AF-A0A955JG57-F1
#
_cell.length_a   1.000
_cell.length_b   1.000
_cell.length_c   1.000
_cell.angle_alpha   90.00
_cell.angle_beta   90.00
_cell.angle_gamma   90.00
#
_symmetry.space_group_name_H-M   'P 1'
#
loop_
_entity.id
_entity.type
_entity.pdbx_description
1 polymer ?
#
loop_
_entity_poly.entity_id
_entity_poly.type
_entity_poly.pdbx_seq_one_letter_code
_entity_poly.pdbx_strand_id
1 'polypeptide(L)'
;MKKNISYLTTTGAGIKLYSFEYIWSKQKYVGVMAQDLTESHPEALSTDNFGFYKVDYGVLGLKMYTLEAWRSLPHELEEDPQRYCTKVK
;
A
#
# COMPACT_ATOMS: atom_id res chain seq x y z
N MET A 1 17.82 -4.07 -4.75
CA MET A 1 18.17 -2.79 -4.12
C MET A 1 17.15 -1.73 -4.54
N LYS A 2 16.67 -0.92 -3.59
CA LYS A 2 15.67 0.13 -3.82
C LYS A 2 16.36 1.49 -3.65
N LYS A 3 15.99 2.49 -4.44
CA LYS A 3 16.48 3.87 -4.29
C LYS A 3 15.30 4.84 -4.19
N ASN A 4 15.57 6.08 -3.75
CA ASN A 4 14.60 7.17 -3.64
C ASN A 4 13.28 6.74 -2.99
N ILE A 5 13.37 6.26 -1.74
CA ILE A 5 12.20 6.01 -0.92
C ILE A 5 11.71 7.39 -0.43
N SER A 6 10.52 7.80 -0.85
CA SER A 6 9.88 9.03 -0.40
C SER A 6 8.55 8.71 0.22
N TYR A 7 8.28 9.29 1.38
CA TYR A 7 6.96 9.26 1.98
C TYR A 7 5.99 10.07 1.11
N LEU A 8 4.80 9.53 0.87
CA LEU A 8 3.76 10.17 0.07
C LEU A 8 2.69 10.78 0.96
N THR A 9 2.00 9.92 1.71
CA THR A 9 0.88 10.30 2.55
C THR A 9 0.58 9.20 3.57
N THR A 10 -0.23 9.51 4.57
CA THR A 10 -0.81 8.53 5.47
C THR A 10 -2.28 8.43 5.15
N THR A 11 -2.76 7.20 4.96
CA THR A 11 -4.18 6.94 4.71
C THR A 11 -5.01 7.21 5.97
N GLY A 12 -6.34 7.35 5.84
CA GLY A 12 -7.24 7.52 7.00
C GLY A 12 -7.16 6.36 8.01
N ALA A 13 -6.70 5.18 7.56
CA ALA A 13 -6.41 4.02 8.41
C ALA A 13 -5.06 4.10 9.17
N GLY A 14 -4.34 5.23 9.10
CA GLY A 14 -3.04 5.39 9.78
C GLY A 14 -1.87 4.69 9.08
N ILE A 15 -2.05 4.23 7.84
CA ILE A 15 -1.02 3.49 7.09
C ILE A 15 -0.19 4.47 6.24
N LYS A 16 1.14 4.44 6.42
CA LYS A 16 2.07 5.28 5.66
C LYS A 16 2.38 4.69 4.28
N LEU A 17 2.10 5.46 3.24
CA LEU A 17 2.43 5.13 1.86
C LEU A 17 3.79 5.74 1.47
N TYR A 18 4.59 4.94 0.77
CA TYR A 18 5.90 5.29 0.29
C TYR A 18 6.00 5.04 -1.22
N SER A 19 6.62 5.96 -1.95
CA SER A 19 7.09 5.71 -3.30
C SER A 19 8.53 5.20 -3.25
N PHE A 20 8.83 4.14 -4.00
CA PHE A 20 10.19 3.65 -4.17
C PHE A 20 10.46 3.26 -5.62
N GLU A 21 11.72 3.30 -6.02
CA GLU A 21 12.16 2.85 -7.36
C GLU A 21 13.19 1.73 -7.23
N TYR A 22 13.18 0.82 -8.20
CA TYR A 22 14.17 -0.25 -8.28
C TYR A 22 15.44 0.26 -8.98
N ILE A 23 16.61 -0.18 -8.56
CA ILE A 23 17.86 0.28 -9.21
C ILE A 23 17.95 -0.20 -10.67
N TRP A 24 17.38 -1.36 -10.98
CA TRP A 24 17.32 -1.95 -12.32
C TRP A 24 16.13 -1.48 -13.17
N SER A 25 15.24 -0.64 -12.63
CA SER A 25 14.09 -0.13 -13.37
C SER A 25 13.73 1.27 -12.93
N LYS A 26 13.61 2.20 -13.89
CA LYS A 26 13.15 3.56 -13.62
C LYS A 26 11.67 3.63 -13.20
N GLN A 27 10.96 2.49 -13.17
CA GLN A 27 9.58 2.44 -12.72
C GLN A 27 9.50 2.66 -11.21
N LYS A 28 8.76 3.69 -10.82
CA LYS A 28 8.42 3.97 -9.43
C LYS A 28 7.14 3.24 -9.05
N TYR A 29 7.15 2.63 -7.88
CA TYR A 29 6.03 1.92 -7.29
C TYR A 29 5.60 2.62 -6.01
N VAL A 30 4.30 2.51 -5.70
CA VAL A 30 3.72 3.03 -4.48
C VAL A 30 3.24 1.85 -3.65
N GLY A 31 3.67 1.83 -2.40
CA GLY A 31 3.30 0.78 -1.47
C GLY A 31 3.67 1.15 -0.04
N VAL A 32 3.47 0.20 0.85
CA VAL A 32 3.70 0.39 2.28
C VAL A 32 5.00 -0.31 2.69
N MET A 33 5.66 0.19 3.73
CA MET A 33 6.82 -0.47 4.31
C MET A 33 6.36 -1.51 5.31
N ALA A 34 6.68 -2.78 5.05
CA ALA A 34 6.30 -3.87 5.95
C ALA A 34 6.83 -3.68 7.39
N GLN A 35 8.00 -3.08 7.55
CA GLN A 35 8.56 -2.78 8.88
C GLN A 35 7.82 -1.66 9.63
N ASP A 36 7.08 -0.78 8.95
CA ASP A 36 6.25 0.25 9.63
C ASP A 36 4.89 -0.35 10.04
N LEU A 37 4.46 -1.39 9.34
CA LEU A 37 3.26 -2.15 9.68
C LEU A 37 3.46 -3.07 10.89
N THR A 38 4.69 -3.50 11.21
CA THR A 38 4.92 -4.35 12.40
C THR A 38 4.57 -3.63 13.69
N GLU A 39 4.67 -2.30 13.71
CA GLU A 39 4.31 -1.48 14.88
C GLU A 39 2.88 -0.95 14.81
N SER A 40 2.36 -0.65 13.61
CA SER A 40 1.04 -0.03 13.44
C SER A 40 -0.10 -1.03 13.24
N HIS A 41 0.06 -2.01 12.34
CA HIS A 41 -0.97 -2.98 11.96
C HIS A 41 -0.33 -4.35 11.70
N PRO A 42 0.16 -5.04 12.75
CA PRO A 42 0.81 -6.34 12.62
C PRO A 42 -0.12 -7.41 12.03
N GLU A 43 -1.44 -7.24 12.13
CA GLU A 43 -2.45 -8.14 11.57
C GLU A 43 -2.45 -8.18 10.04
N ALA A 44 -1.97 -7.12 9.38
CA ALA A 44 -1.85 -7.06 7.93
C ALA A 44 -0.51 -7.62 7.42
N LEU A 45 0.34 -8.11 8.32
CA LEU A 45 1.61 -8.74 7.98
C LEU A 45 1.52 -10.25 8.08
N SER A 46 1.87 -10.91 6.99
CA SER A 46 2.09 -12.35 6.96
C SER A 46 3.55 -12.62 6.62
N THR A 47 4.22 -13.41 7.44
CA THR A 47 5.55 -13.91 7.12
C THR A 47 5.43 -15.14 6.23
N ASP A 48 6.14 -15.15 5.11
CA ASP A 48 6.29 -16.36 4.31
C ASP A 48 7.27 -17.33 4.96
N ASN A 49 7.23 -18.61 4.57
CA ASN A 49 8.13 -19.66 5.06
C ASN A 49 9.62 -19.38 4.79
N PHE A 50 9.89 -18.38 3.95
CA PHE A 50 11.22 -17.89 3.59
C PHE A 50 11.70 -16.71 4.46
N GLY A 51 10.93 -16.29 5.47
CA GLY A 51 11.29 -15.16 6.36
C GLY A 51 11.10 -13.78 5.74
N PHE A 52 10.33 -13.69 4.65
CA PHE A 52 9.96 -12.41 4.04
C PHE A 52 8.61 -11.93 4.57
N TYR A 53 8.52 -10.65 4.93
CA TYR A 53 7.26 -10.01 5.24
C TYR A 53 6.45 -9.76 3.96
N LYS A 54 5.26 -10.37 3.89
CA LYS A 54 4.21 -10.06 2.94
C LYS A 54 3.22 -9.14 3.62
N VAL A 55 2.87 -8.07 2.93
CA VAL A 55 1.78 -7.19 3.36
C VAL A 55 0.52 -7.64 2.64
N ASP A 56 -0.52 -7.94 3.41
CA ASP A 56 -1.83 -8.19 2.87
C ASP A 56 -2.55 -6.86 2.64
N TYR A 57 -2.45 -6.35 1.40
CA TYR A 57 -3.13 -5.14 0.99
C TYR A 57 -4.66 -5.30 1.05
N GLY A 58 -5.21 -6.51 0.97
CA GLY A 58 -6.64 -6.78 1.07
C GLY A 58 -7.18 -6.50 2.47
N VAL A 59 -6.43 -6.88 3.51
CA VAL A 59 -6.75 -6.56 4.92
C VAL A 59 -6.76 -5.05 5.15
N LEU A 60 -5.84 -4.32 4.49
CA LEU A 60 -5.74 -2.88 4.58
C LEU A 60 -6.75 -2.13 3.68
N GLY A 61 -7.51 -2.84 2.83
CA GLY A 61 -8.35 -2.22 1.80
C GLY A 61 -7.56 -1.43 0.76
N LEU A 62 -6.25 -1.66 0.66
CA LEU A 62 -5.34 -0.98 -0.24
C LEU A 62 -5.14 -1.78 -1.53
N LYS A 63 -4.70 -1.08 -2.58
CA LYS A 63 -4.26 -1.71 -3.84
C LYS A 63 -2.87 -1.20 -4.18
N MET A 64 -2.02 -2.10 -4.65
CA MET A 64 -0.69 -1.75 -5.11
C MET A 64 -0.78 -1.07 -6.49
N TYR A 65 -0.19 0.11 -6.62
CA TYR A 65 -0.17 0.88 -7.86
C TYR A 65 1.26 1.31 -8.22
N THR A 66 1.50 1.57 -9.49
CA THR A 66 2.69 2.32 -9.91
C THR A 66 2.52 3.79 -9.51
N LEU A 67 3.62 4.53 -9.32
CA LEU A 67 3.54 5.96 -8.99
C LEU A 67 2.80 6.75 -10.07
N GLU A 68 2.97 6.37 -11.33
CA GLU A 68 2.28 6.99 -12.45
C GLU A 68 0.77 6.72 -12.38
N ALA A 69 0.35 5.48 -12.16
CA ALA A 69 -1.05 5.15 -11.95
C ALA A 69 -1.62 5.88 -10.73
N TRP A 70 -0.90 5.88 -9.61
CA TRP A 70 -1.31 6.58 -8.38
C TRP A 70 -1.46 8.09 -8.56
N ARG A 71 -0.59 8.72 -9.36
CA ARG A 71 -0.70 10.14 -9.73
C ARG A 71 -1.82 10.44 -10.72
N SER A 72 -2.14 9.47 -11.58
CA SER A 72 -3.20 9.56 -12.59
C SER A 72 -4.58 9.24 -11.99
N LEU A 73 -4.63 8.52 -10.86
CA LEU A 73 -5.86 8.35 -10.12
C LEU A 73 -6.33 9.73 -9.66
N PRO A 74 -7.60 10.09 -9.88
CA PRO A 74 -8.17 11.24 -9.23
C PRO A 74 -8.01 11.01 -7.73
N HIS A 75 -7.24 11.86 -7.06
CA HIS A 75 -7.02 11.83 -5.62
C HIS A 75 -8.28 12.32 -4.89
N GLU A 76 -9.45 11.88 -5.35
CA GLU A 76 -10.73 11.95 -4.68
C GLU A 76 -10.69 10.84 -3.63
N LEU A 77 -9.87 11.10 -2.61
CA LEU A 77 -10.09 10.60 -1.27
C LEU A 77 -11.40 11.23 -0.76
N GLU A 78 -12.52 10.89 -1.38
CA GLU A 78 -13.78 10.88 -0.68
C GLU A 78 -14.01 9.45 -0.22
N GLU A 79 -14.17 9.34 1.08
CA GLU A 79 -14.64 8.16 1.76
C GLU A 79 -15.92 7.69 1.06
N ASP A 80 -15.87 6.57 0.33
CA ASP A 80 -17.07 5.84 -0.06
C ASP A 80 -17.26 4.70 0.95
N PRO A 81 -17.99 4.93 2.07
CA PRO A 81 -18.30 3.89 3.05
C PRO A 81 -19.27 2.81 2.51
N GLN A 82 -19.66 2.83 1.23
CA GLN A 82 -20.72 1.95 0.71
C GLN A 82 -20.27 0.82 -0.24
N ARG A 83 -18.98 0.52 -0.38
CA ARG A 83 -18.56 -0.68 -1.16
C ARG A 83 -18.47 -1.98 -0.35
N TYR A 84 -18.50 -1.93 0.98
CA TYR A 84 -18.74 -3.12 1.81
C TYR A 84 -20.25 -3.29 1.99
N CYS A 85 -20.81 -4.31 1.34
CA CYS A 85 -22.22 -4.70 1.26
C CYS A 85 -23.11 -3.88 0.31
N THR A 86 -23.49 -4.49 -0.83
CA THR A 86 -24.90 -4.80 -1.12
C THR A 86 -25.02 -5.89 -2.20
N LYS A 87 -25.48 -7.06 -1.72
CA LYS A 87 -26.41 -8.05 -2.31
C LYS A 87 -26.02 -8.81 -3.59
N VAL A 88 -25.80 -10.11 -3.35
CA VAL A 88 -26.38 -11.22 -4.11
C VAL A 88 -27.77 -10.87 -4.65
N LYS A 89 -27.95 -11.00 -5.97
CA LYS A 89 -29.22 -11.37 -6.56
C LYS A 89 -29.00 -12.24 -7.78
#